data_AF-A0A3B9HHE7-F1
#
_entry.id   AF-A0A3B9HHE7-F1
#
_cell.length_a   1.000
_cell.length_b   1.000
_cell.length_c   1.000
_cell.angle_alpha   90.00
_cell.angle_beta   90.00
_cell.angle_gamma   90.00
#
_symmetry.space_group_name_H-M   'P 1'
#
loop_
_entity.id
_entity.type
_entity.pdbx_description
1 polymer ?
#
loop_
_entity_poly.entity_id
_entity_poly.type
_entity_poly.pdbx_seq_one_letter_code
_entity_poly.pdbx_strand_id
1 'polypeptide(L)'
;MHARQGDGEICGGGGIETGGTATIKVELSDTPSEMTWPRIENDEYIMTTACEKPAEDAFRIALSEMILWLEASYEMSRGEAYMFLSQCLEARVTQFVNPSYTYIAKVAKKYLI
;
A
#
# COMPACT_ATOMS: atom_id res chain seq x y z
N MET A 1 11.61 -13.41 -8.67
CA MET A 1 11.30 -13.16 -7.24
C MET A 1 12.51 -12.50 -6.63
N HIS A 2 12.35 -11.70 -5.58
CA HIS A 2 13.49 -11.09 -4.90
C HIS A 2 13.77 -11.86 -3.61
N ALA A 3 15.00 -12.35 -3.43
CA ALA A 3 15.44 -12.89 -2.14
C ALA A 3 15.54 -11.77 -1.09
N ARG A 4 15.84 -10.55 -1.57
CA ARG A 4 15.85 -9.33 -0.78
C ARG A 4 15.70 -8.11 -1.69
N GLN A 5 14.94 -7.12 -1.24
CA GLN A 5 14.85 -5.79 -1.85
C GLN A 5 14.78 -4.75 -0.72
N GLY A 6 15.41 -3.60 -0.93
CA GLY A 6 15.25 -2.43 -0.07
C GLY A 6 14.29 -1.42 -0.68
N ASP A 7 13.79 -0.50 0.16
CA ASP A 7 12.88 0.56 -0.27
C ASP A 7 13.51 1.40 -1.40
N GLY A 8 12.76 1.57 -2.49
CA GLY A 8 13.15 2.38 -3.65
C GLY A 8 13.92 1.65 -4.74
N GLU A 9 14.44 0.44 -4.51
CA GLU A 9 15.17 -0.33 -5.54
C GLU A 9 16.29 0.51 -6.21
N ILE A 10 16.96 1.34 -5.41
CA ILE A 10 17.69 2.55 -5.87
C ILE A 10 18.82 2.31 -6.88
N CYS A 11 19.35 1.09 -6.97
CA CYS A 11 20.39 0.76 -7.93
C CYS A 11 19.84 0.63 -9.37
N GLY A 12 18.51 0.56 -9.54
CA GLY A 12 17.85 0.38 -10.83
C GLY A 12 18.08 -0.97 -11.50
N GLY A 13 18.83 -1.86 -10.83
CA GLY A 13 19.23 -3.17 -11.35
C GLY A 13 18.43 -4.35 -10.80
N GLY A 14 17.34 -4.10 -10.07
CA GLY A 14 16.56 -5.14 -9.41
C GLY A 14 16.78 -5.24 -7.90
N GLY A 15 16.08 -6.19 -7.29
CA GLY A 15 16.47 -6.75 -5.99
C GLY A 15 17.61 -7.76 -6.13
N ILE A 16 17.78 -8.61 -5.12
CA ILE A 16 18.54 -9.86 -5.30
C ILE A 16 17.64 -10.81 -6.11
N GLU A 17 17.76 -10.75 -7.43
CA GLU A 17 16.98 -11.55 -8.37
C GLU A 17 17.22 -13.04 -8.20
N THR A 18 16.15 -13.82 -8.08
CA THR A 18 16.22 -15.27 -7.96
C THR A 18 14.99 -15.98 -8.55
N GLY A 19 15.20 -17.21 -8.99
CA GLY A 19 14.13 -18.16 -9.24
C GLY A 19 13.46 -18.61 -7.94
N GLY A 20 12.20 -19.06 -8.04
CA GLY A 20 11.48 -19.66 -6.93
C GLY A 20 10.06 -20.03 -7.31
N THR A 21 9.33 -20.63 -6.36
CA THR A 21 7.95 -21.06 -6.52
C THR A 21 7.11 -20.51 -5.38
N ALA A 22 5.94 -19.95 -5.70
CA ALA A 22 4.98 -19.46 -4.71
C ALA A 22 3.75 -20.38 -4.72
N THR A 23 3.29 -20.79 -3.54
CA THR A 23 2.00 -21.45 -3.35
C THR A 23 0.97 -20.38 -2.98
N ILE A 24 -0.06 -20.22 -3.79
CA ILE A 24 -1.10 -19.20 -3.62
C ILE A 24 -2.47 -19.86 -3.47
N LYS A 25 -3.31 -19.28 -2.62
CA LYS A 25 -4.75 -19.59 -2.56
C LYS A 25 -5.51 -18.40 -3.14
N VAL A 26 -6.49 -18.67 -4.00
CA VAL A 26 -7.30 -17.64 -4.64
C VAL A 26 -8.76 -17.89 -4.28
N GLU A 27 -9.43 -16.82 -3.88
CA GLU A 27 -10.86 -16.79 -3.58
C GLU A 27 -11.49 -15.64 -4.38
N LEU A 28 -12.78 -15.74 -4.64
CA LEU A 28 -13.55 -14.69 -5.31
C LEU A 28 -14.37 -13.93 -4.27
N SER A 29 -14.34 -12.61 -4.35
CA SER A 29 -15.18 -11.71 -3.57
C SER A 29 -15.69 -10.59 -4.46
N ASP A 30 -16.80 -9.97 -4.07
CA ASP A 30 -17.22 -8.71 -4.69
C ASP A 30 -16.17 -7.63 -4.39
N THR A 31 -15.88 -6.78 -5.37
CA THR A 31 -14.96 -5.66 -5.19
C THR A 31 -15.68 -4.52 -4.47
N PRO A 32 -15.17 -4.04 -3.31
CA PRO A 32 -15.71 -2.86 -2.67
C PRO A 32 -15.70 -1.67 -3.62
N SER A 33 -16.80 -0.90 -3.66
CA SER A 33 -16.96 0.19 -4.64
C SER A 33 -15.92 1.30 -4.52
N GLU A 34 -15.36 1.47 -3.33
CA GLU A 34 -14.36 2.47 -2.99
C GLU A 34 -12.92 1.97 -3.13
N MET A 35 -12.73 0.67 -3.43
CA MET A 35 -11.43 0.09 -3.73
C MET A 35 -11.09 0.31 -5.20
N THR A 36 -10.34 1.39 -5.50
CA THR A 36 -9.89 1.66 -6.88
C THR A 36 -8.45 1.22 -7.14
N TRP A 37 -7.72 0.92 -6.06
CA TRP A 37 -6.38 0.33 -6.08
C TRP A 37 -6.26 -0.91 -5.19
N PRO A 38 -5.20 -1.73 -5.37
CA PRO A 38 -5.00 -2.92 -4.55
C PRO A 38 -4.88 -2.59 -3.05
N ARG A 39 -5.58 -3.41 -2.25
CA ARG A 39 -5.43 -3.49 -0.80
C ARG A 39 -4.59 -4.71 -0.45
N ILE A 40 -3.75 -4.57 0.57
CA ILE A 40 -2.89 -5.62 1.08
C ILE A 40 -3.12 -5.68 2.59
N GLU A 41 -3.19 -6.88 3.12
CA GLU A 41 -3.37 -7.11 4.55
C GLU A 41 -2.40 -8.19 5.02
N ASN A 42 -1.83 -8.00 6.20
CA ASN A 42 -1.10 -9.04 6.93
C ASN A 42 -1.53 -9.03 8.40
N ASP A 43 -0.87 -9.82 9.25
CA ASP A 43 -1.25 -9.94 10.67
C ASP A 43 -1.20 -8.61 11.43
N GLU A 44 -0.33 -7.68 11.02
CA GLU A 44 -0.05 -6.44 11.76
C GLU A 44 -0.62 -5.18 11.11
N TYR A 45 -0.83 -5.18 9.80
CA TYR A 45 -1.12 -3.98 9.01
C TYR A 45 -2.25 -4.20 7.99
N ILE A 46 -3.04 -3.14 7.80
CA ILE A 46 -3.75 -2.90 6.54
C ILE A 46 -2.91 -1.95 5.68
N MET A 47 -2.95 -2.12 4.36
CA MET A 47 -2.10 -1.34 3.45
C MET A 47 -2.81 -1.07 2.13
N THR A 48 -2.60 0.11 1.58
CA THR A 48 -3.01 0.49 0.23
C THR A 48 -1.75 0.82 -0.58
N THR A 49 -1.79 0.56 -1.88
CA THR A 49 -0.67 0.84 -2.77
C THR A 49 -1.14 1.56 -4.02
N ALA A 50 -0.30 2.43 -4.56
CA ALA A 50 -0.54 3.03 -5.85
C ALA A 50 0.75 3.22 -6.64
N CYS A 51 0.62 3.31 -7.96
CA CYS A 51 1.72 3.43 -8.89
C CYS A 51 1.45 4.56 -9.88
N GLU A 52 2.23 5.64 -9.82
CA GLU A 52 2.01 6.81 -10.66
C GLU A 52 3.29 7.64 -10.82
N LYS A 53 3.27 8.58 -11.77
CA LYS A 53 4.28 9.61 -11.95
C LYS A 53 3.63 10.99 -12.00
N PRO A 54 4.11 11.98 -11.23
CA PRO A 54 5.29 11.95 -10.35
C PRO A 54 5.06 11.17 -9.04
N ALA A 55 6.11 10.95 -8.26
CA ALA A 55 6.07 10.01 -7.12
C ALA A 55 5.12 10.43 -6.00
N GLU A 56 4.96 11.74 -5.82
CA GLU A 56 3.99 12.32 -4.91
C GLU A 56 2.55 11.95 -5.27
N ASP A 57 2.24 11.69 -6.54
CA ASP A 57 0.89 11.25 -6.95
C ASP A 57 0.66 9.79 -6.55
N ALA A 58 1.68 8.93 -6.67
CA ALA A 58 1.59 7.57 -6.13
C ALA A 58 1.34 7.58 -4.62
N PHE A 59 2.03 8.47 -3.88
CA PHE A 59 1.77 8.64 -2.45
C PHE A 59 0.35 9.16 -2.16
N ARG A 60 -0.09 10.21 -2.87
CA ARG A 60 -1.43 10.82 -2.68
C ARG A 60 -2.56 9.84 -2.97
N ILE A 61 -2.41 9.03 -4.01
CA ILE A 61 -3.41 8.02 -4.37
C ILE A 61 -3.44 6.93 -3.29
N ALA A 62 -2.29 6.37 -2.89
CA ALA A 62 -2.24 5.37 -1.82
C ALA A 62 -2.85 5.91 -0.51
N LEU A 63 -2.56 7.16 -0.16
CA LEU A 63 -3.16 7.84 1.00
C LEU A 63 -4.69 7.98 0.86
N SER A 64 -5.17 8.43 -0.30
CA SER A 64 -6.61 8.60 -0.56
C SER A 64 -7.35 7.28 -0.46
N GLU A 65 -6.78 6.20 -1.01
CA GLU A 65 -7.34 4.84 -0.92
C GLU A 65 -7.41 4.36 0.53
N MET A 66 -6.42 4.70 1.37
CA MET A 66 -6.46 4.36 2.79
C MET A 66 -7.56 5.13 3.51
N ILE A 67 -7.75 6.42 3.20
CA ILE A 67 -8.85 7.22 3.75
C ILE A 67 -10.21 6.62 3.40
N LEU A 68 -10.40 6.21 2.14
CA LEU A 68 -11.64 5.56 1.69
C LEU A 68 -11.89 4.22 2.38
N TRP A 69 -10.83 3.42 2.60
CA TRP A 69 -10.95 2.17 3.33
C TRP A 69 -11.31 2.38 4.81
N LEU A 70 -10.68 3.35 5.47
CA LEU A 70 -11.01 3.73 6.85
C LEU A 70 -12.45 4.24 6.98
N GLU A 71 -12.92 5.03 6.01
CA GLU A 71 -14.31 5.47 5.95
C GLU A 71 -15.30 4.30 5.81
N ALA A 72 -15.01 3.35 4.91
CA ALA A 72 -15.92 2.26 4.64
C ALA A 72 -15.96 1.18 5.73
N SER A 73 -14.86 0.96 6.46
CA SER A 73 -14.70 -0.20 7.34
C SER A 73 -14.45 0.12 8.81
N TYR A 74 -14.12 1.36 9.17
CA TYR A 74 -13.67 1.73 10.53
C TYR A 74 -14.38 2.97 11.09
N GLU A 75 -15.55 3.32 10.55
CA GLU A 75 -16.44 4.38 11.05
C GLU A 75 -15.78 5.78 11.18
N MET A 76 -14.67 6.01 10.48
CA MET A 76 -13.99 7.30 10.45
C MET A 76 -14.53 8.15 9.30
N SER A 77 -15.04 9.35 9.56
CA SER A 77 -15.24 10.29 8.44
C SER A 77 -13.91 10.58 7.73
N ARG A 78 -13.93 11.01 6.46
CA ARG A 78 -12.69 11.30 5.72
C ARG A 78 -11.76 12.28 6.45
N GLY A 79 -12.34 13.27 7.13
CA GLY A 79 -11.58 14.23 7.92
C GLY A 79 -10.90 13.59 9.13
N GLU A 80 -11.62 12.72 9.85
CA GLU A 80 -11.07 11.96 10.98
C GLU A 80 -9.99 10.97 10.52
N ALA A 81 -10.23 10.23 9.44
CA ALA A 81 -9.25 9.33 8.84
C ALA A 81 -7.98 10.10 8.43
N TYR A 82 -8.11 11.26 7.80
CA TYR A 82 -6.97 12.11 7.45
C TYR A 82 -6.17 12.55 8.69
N MET A 83 -6.85 13.03 9.73
CA MET A 83 -6.21 13.43 10.98
C MET A 83 -5.57 12.24 11.70
N PHE A 84 -6.21 11.09 11.74
CA PHE A 84 -5.68 9.85 12.30
C PHE A 84 -4.41 9.41 11.56
N LEU A 85 -4.46 9.34 10.24
CA LEU A 85 -3.31 8.96 9.40
C LEU A 85 -2.13 9.92 9.58
N SER A 86 -2.37 11.21 9.85
CA SER A 86 -1.29 12.16 10.13
C SER A 86 -0.45 11.80 11.37
N GLN A 87 -0.98 10.95 12.26
CA GLN A 87 -0.31 10.54 13.51
C GLN A 87 0.36 9.16 13.40
N CYS A 88 -0.15 8.27 12.56
CA CYS A 88 0.26 6.86 12.58
C CYS A 88 0.54 6.23 11.21
N LEU A 89 0.38 6.96 10.11
CA LEU A 89 0.63 6.42 8.78
C LEU A 89 2.11 6.06 8.61
N GLU A 90 2.37 4.83 8.19
CA GLU A 90 3.67 4.40 7.69
C GLU A 90 3.63 4.36 6.16
N ALA A 91 4.22 5.35 5.49
CA ALA A 91 4.33 5.39 4.04
C ALA A 91 5.74 5.01 3.58
N ARG A 92 5.85 4.09 2.61
CA ARG A 92 7.15 3.64 2.07
C ARG A 92 7.15 3.65 0.55
N VAL A 93 8.25 4.14 -0.01
CA VAL A 93 8.56 3.96 -1.43
C VAL A 93 9.01 2.52 -1.64
N THR A 94 8.32 1.80 -2.53
CA THR A 94 8.65 0.39 -2.79
C THR A 94 9.72 0.28 -3.86
N GLN A 95 9.56 1.03 -4.96
CA GLN A 95 10.50 1.19 -6.06
C GLN A 95 10.46 2.63 -6.59
N PHE A 96 11.61 3.13 -7.06
CA PHE A 96 11.76 4.48 -7.61
C PHE A 96 12.47 4.50 -8.98
N VAL A 97 12.47 3.37 -9.68
CA VAL A 97 13.33 3.13 -10.84
C VAL A 97 12.56 2.70 -12.09
N ASN A 98 11.29 2.31 -11.93
CA ASN A 98 10.42 1.94 -13.04
C ASN A 98 9.85 3.18 -13.75
N PRO A 99 9.15 3.01 -14.90
CA PRO A 99 8.53 4.13 -15.62
C PRO A 99 7.57 4.99 -14.78
N SER A 100 6.92 4.37 -13.79
CA SER A 100 6.12 5.00 -12.74
C SER A 100 6.65 4.58 -11.37
N TYR A 101 6.34 5.34 -10.32
CA TYR A 101 6.84 5.11 -8.97
C TYR A 101 5.74 4.52 -8.09
N THR A 102 6.11 3.69 -7.11
CA THR A 102 5.12 2.98 -6.29
C THR A 102 5.29 3.29 -4.81
N TYR A 103 4.20 3.73 -4.18
CA TYR A 103 4.12 3.92 -2.73
C TYR A 103 3.14 2.93 -2.12
N ILE A 104 3.49 2.46 -0.92
CA ILE A 104 2.59 1.74 -0.03
C ILE A 104 2.33 2.59 1.22
N ALA A 105 1.06 2.72 1.59
CA ALA A 105 0.59 3.39 2.79
C ALA A 105 0.06 2.33 3.76
N LYS A 106 0.63 2.24 4.97
CA LYS A 106 0.31 1.20 5.94
C LYS A 106 -0.23 1.80 7.23
N VAL A 107 -1.18 1.11 7.85
CA VAL A 107 -1.70 1.41 9.19
C VAL A 107 -1.64 0.15 10.04
N ALA A 108 -1.03 0.25 11.22
CA ALA A 108 -0.98 -0.87 12.14
C ALA A 108 -2.39 -1.16 12.71
N LYS A 109 -2.84 -2.41 12.59
CA LYS A 109 -4.18 -2.87 13.03
C LYS A 109 -4.45 -2.61 14.51
N LYS A 110 -3.40 -2.55 15.35
CA LYS A 110 -3.53 -2.22 16.78
C LYS A 110 -4.16 -0.84 17.06
N TYR A 111 -4.20 0.04 16.05
CA TYR A 111 -4.84 1.35 16.15
C TYR A 111 -6.29 1.38 15.63
N LEU A 112 -6.78 0.28 15.06
CA LEU A 112 -8.06 0.17 14.36
C LEU A 112 -9.10 -0.61 15.17
N ILE A 113 -9.15 -0.37 16.48
CA ILE A 113 -10.00 -1.06 17.45
C ILE A 113 -11.48 -0.73 17.21
#